data_AF-A0A8H4LC94-F1
#
_entry.id   AF-A0A8H4LC94-F1
#
_cell.length_a   1.000
_cell.length_b   1.000
_cell.length_c   1.000
_cell.angle_alpha   90.00
_cell.angle_beta   90.00
_cell.angle_gamma   90.00
#
_symmetry.space_group_name_H-M   'P 1'
#
loop_
_entity.id
_entity.type
_entity.pdbx_description
1 polymer ?
#
loop_
_entity_poly.entity_id
_entity_poly.type
_entity_poly.pdbx_seq_one_letter_code
_entity_poly.pdbx_strand_id
1 'polypeptide(L)' 'MGNGAKAQQKRERNQKDGKAAKSQLKVNKQACDIQCQICKSTFLKTTKAPALTEHAENKHSKTLTECFPTFEQ' A
#
# COMPACT_ATOMS: atom_id res chain seq x y z
N MET A 1 23.21 -29.40 -31.60
CA MET A 1 21.88 -29.05 -31.07
C MET A 1 21.68 -29.80 -29.76
N GLY A 2 21.83 -29.15 -28.60
CA GLY A 2 21.74 -29.86 -27.32
C GLY A 2 21.50 -28.92 -26.13
N ASN A 3 20.47 -29.24 -25.35
CA ASN A 3 20.17 -28.78 -23.99
C ASN A 3 19.71 -27.33 -23.71
N GLY A 4 19.42 -26.52 -24.72
CA GLY A 4 18.73 -25.22 -24.51
C GLY A 4 17.27 -25.38 -24.02
N ALA A 5 16.55 -26.36 -24.55
CA ALA A 5 15.13 -26.57 -24.24
C ALA A 5 14.87 -27.00 -22.78
N LYS A 6 15.74 -27.85 -22.20
CA LYS A 6 15.62 -28.28 -20.79
C LYS A 6 15.92 -27.12 -19.83
N ALA A 7 16.88 -26.25 -20.17
CA ALA A 7 17.18 -25.05 -19.38
C ALA A 7 16.05 -24.02 -19.44
N GLN A 8 15.46 -23.79 -20.61
CA GLN A 8 14.27 -22.93 -20.76
C GLN A 8 13.08 -23.46 -19.98
N GLN A 9 12.76 -24.75 -20.09
CA GLN A 9 11.65 -25.34 -19.31
C GLN A 9 11.89 -25.30 -17.79
N LYS A 10 13.15 -25.38 -17.33
CA LYS A 10 13.48 -25.21 -15.90
C LYS A 10 13.32 -23.75 -15.45
N ARG A 11 13.74 -22.78 -16.27
CA ARG A 11 13.50 -21.34 -16.00
C ARG A 11 12.01 -21.00 -16.01
N GLU A 12 11.25 -21.61 -16.90
CA GLU A 12 9.81 -21.37 -17.03
C GLU A 12 9.01 -22.03 -15.89
N ARG A 13 9.41 -23.22 -15.40
CA ARG A 13 8.86 -23.81 -14.17
C ARG A 13 9.26 -23.03 -12.92
N ASN A 14 10.53 -22.63 -12.78
CA ASN A 14 10.96 -21.81 -11.64
C ASN A 14 10.26 -20.44 -11.57
N GLN A 15 9.84 -19.86 -12.69
CA GLN A 15 9.03 -18.64 -12.70
C GLN A 15 7.58 -18.88 -12.28
N LYS A 16 7.03 -20.09 -12.52
CA LYS A 16 5.67 -20.46 -12.12
C LYS A 16 5.59 -20.88 -10.64
N ASP A 17 6.66 -21.47 -10.10
CA ASP A 17 6.82 -21.85 -8.67
C ASP A 17 7.41 -20.75 -7.78
N GLY A 18 7.85 -19.63 -8.37
CA GLY A 18 8.31 -18.46 -7.63
C GLY A 18 7.13 -17.76 -6.98
N LYS A 19 6.83 -18.12 -5.72
CA LYS A 19 5.92 -17.46 -4.76
C LYS A 19 5.15 -16.31 -5.42
N ALA A 20 3.91 -16.56 -5.85
CA ALA A 20 3.01 -15.60 -6.50
C ALA A 20 3.43 -14.18 -6.14
N ALA A 21 4.14 -13.50 -7.06
CA ALA A 21 4.79 -12.24 -6.77
C ALA A 21 3.71 -11.31 -6.23
N LYS A 22 3.68 -11.12 -4.90
CA LYS A 22 2.78 -10.14 -4.28
C LYS A 22 3.28 -8.83 -4.84
N SER A 23 2.61 -8.36 -5.89
CA SER A 23 2.98 -7.12 -6.55
C SER A 23 3.14 -6.10 -5.44
N GLN A 24 4.34 -5.54 -5.29
CA GLN A 24 4.61 -4.52 -4.29
C GLN A 24 3.56 -3.40 -4.36
N LEU A 25 3.03 -3.14 -5.56
CA LEU A 25 1.91 -2.23 -5.80
C LEU A 25 0.62 -2.65 -5.11
N LYS A 26 0.31 -3.95 -5.05
CA LYS A 26 -0.86 -4.47 -4.31
C LYS A 26 -0.66 -4.34 -2.80
N VAL A 27 0.54 -4.62 -2.30
CA VAL A 27 0.90 -4.44 -0.88
C VAL A 27 0.83 -2.96 -0.51
N ASN A 28 1.34 -2.06 -1.35
CA ASN A 28 1.29 -0.62 -1.13
C ASN A 28 -0.16 -0.10 -1.15
N LYS A 29 -1.03 -0.61 -2.04
CA LYS A 29 -2.46 -0.27 -2.03
C LYS A 29 -3.17 -0.75 -0.75
N GLN A 30 -2.82 -1.93 -0.26
CA GLN A 30 -3.33 -2.45 1.02
C GLN A 30 -2.78 -1.70 2.22
N ALA A 31 -1.67 -0.99 2.09
CA ALA A 31 -1.14 -0.16 3.17
C ALA A 31 -1.89 1.18 3.29
N CYS A 32 -2.70 1.59 2.32
CA CYS A 32 -3.47 2.84 2.35
C CYS A 32 -4.80 2.71 3.13
N ASP A 33 -4.73 2.31 4.40
CA ASP A 33 -5.92 2.01 5.21
C ASP A 33 -6.55 3.24 5.89
N ILE A 34 -5.82 4.35 6.00
CA ILE A 34 -6.33 5.57 6.68
C ILE A 34 -6.97 6.47 5.63
N GLN A 35 -8.19 6.95 5.85
CA GLN A 35 -8.88 7.82 4.91
C GLN A 35 -9.46 9.03 5.64
N CYS A 36 -9.24 10.26 5.15
CA CYS A 36 -9.95 11.40 5.70
C CYS A 36 -11.42 11.34 5.26
N GLN A 37 -12.34 11.48 6.20
CA GLN A 37 -13.79 11.50 5.96
C GLN A 37 -14.23 12.64 5.05
N ILE A 38 -13.53 13.77 5.08
CA ILE A 38 -13.92 15.03 4.41
C ILE A 38 -13.55 15.01 2.93
N CYS A 39 -12.27 14.89 2.59
CA CYS A 39 -11.82 14.89 1.19
C CYS A 39 -11.58 13.50 0.59
N LYS A 40 -11.80 12.43 1.36
CA LYS A 40 -11.58 11.03 0.94
C LYS A 40 -10.15 10.71 0.52
N SER A 41 -9.17 11.57 0.84
CA SER A 41 -7.75 11.29 0.64
C SER A 41 -7.31 10.10 1.49
N THR A 42 -6.58 9.17 0.88
CA THR A 42 -6.06 7.97 1.52
C THR A 42 -4.61 8.18 1.95
N PHE A 43 -4.25 7.66 3.12
CA PHE A 43 -2.95 7.73 3.75
C PHE A 43 -2.49 6.33 4.12
N LEU A 44 -1.17 6.15 4.18
CA LEU A 44 -0.57 4.90 4.60
C LEU A 44 -0.88 4.64 6.08
N LYS A 45 -1.13 3.38 6.47
CA LYS A 45 -1.34 2.92 7.85
C LYS A 45 -0.18 3.28 8.78
N THR A 46 1.02 3.43 8.22
CA THR A 46 2.22 3.81 8.95
C THR A 46 2.32 5.31 9.20
N THR A 47 1.41 6.13 8.65
CA THR A 47 1.37 7.58 8.85
C THR A 47 1.13 7.87 10.33
N LYS A 48 1.95 8.77 10.88
CA LYS A 48 1.87 9.17 12.29
C LYS A 48 0.85 10.30 12.48
N ALA A 49 0.32 10.40 13.70
CA ALA A 49 -0.66 11.42 14.06
C ALA A 49 -0.27 12.86 13.65
N PRO A 50 0.99 13.34 13.79
CA PRO A 50 1.34 14.71 13.40
C PRO A 50 1.07 15.01 11.92
N ALA A 51 1.33 14.05 11.03
CA ALA A 51 1.11 14.24 9.60
C ALA A 51 -0.38 14.26 9.23
N LEU A 52 -1.22 13.52 9.97
CA LEU A 52 -2.66 13.55 9.79
C LEU A 52 -3.29 14.81 10.40
N THR A 53 -2.75 15.31 11.53
CA THR A 53 -3.14 16.59 12.11
C THR A 53 -2.82 17.73 11.15
N GLU A 54 -1.62 17.73 10.56
CA GLU A 54 -1.23 18.73 9.56
C GLU A 54 -2.19 18.74 8.37
N HIS A 55 -2.64 17.57 7.91
CA HIS A 55 -3.69 17.48 6.88
C HIS A 55 -5.01 18.09 7.34
N ALA A 56 -5.46 17.75 8.54
CA ALA A 56 -6.72 18.24 9.10
C ALA A 56 -6.71 19.77 9.27
N GLU A 57 -5.60 20.33 9.76
CA GLU A 57 -5.43 21.76 9.99
C GLU A 57 -5.27 22.55 8.68
N ASN A 58 -4.38 22.11 7.78
CA ASN A 58 -4.06 22.87 6.57
C ASN A 58 -5.11 22.73 5.46
N LYS A 59 -5.84 21.60 5.39
CA LYS A 59 -6.84 21.39 4.33
C LYS A 59 -8.26 21.68 4.78
N HIS A 60 -8.56 21.46 6.05
CA HIS A 60 -9.94 21.51 6.54
C HIS A 60 -10.11 22.43 7.74
N SER A 61 -9.02 23.03 8.26
CA SER A 61 -9.02 23.83 9.49
C SER A 61 -9.77 23.15 10.64
N LYS A 62 -9.62 21.82 10.73
CA LYS A 62 -10.32 20.92 11.65
C LYS A 62 -9.33 20.10 12.45
N THR A 63 -9.82 19.47 13.51
CA THR A 63 -9.01 18.58 14.34
C THR A 63 -8.83 17.19 13.68
N LEU A 64 -7.82 16.47 14.14
CA LEU A 64 -7.54 15.09 13.73
C LEU A 64 -8.79 14.20 13.86
N THR A 65 -9.53 14.30 14.95
CA THR A 65 -10.72 13.48 15.25
C THR A 65 -11.89 13.77 14.31
N GLU A 66 -11.99 15.00 13.80
CA GLU A 66 -13.02 15.39 12.82
C GLU A 66 -12.71 14.87 11.41
N CYS A 67 -11.45 14.89 10.97
CA CYS A 67 -11.06 14.40 9.64
C CYS A 67 -10.88 12.87 9.64
N PHE A 68 -10.35 12.31 10.73
CA PHE A 68 -10.00 10.89 10.87
C PHE A 68 -10.63 10.28 12.14
N PRO A 69 -11.96 10.10 12.17
CA PRO A 69 -12.65 9.58 13.36
C PRO A 69 -12.30 8.13 13.70
N THR A 70 -11.77 7.36 12.74
CA THR A 70 -11.36 5.96 12.93
C THR A 70 -9.85 5.82 13.19
N PHE A 71 -9.12 6.93 13.35
CA PHE A 71 -7.70 6.90 13.66
C PHE A 71 -7.50 6.77 15.16
N GLU A 72 -7.34 5.53 15.62
CA GLU A 72 -6.88 5.22 16.98
C GLU A 72 -5.36 5.00 16.95
N GLN A 73 -4.62 5.70 17.83
CA GLN A 73 -3.15 5.62 17.93
C GLN A 73 -2.68 4.27 18.47
#